data_AF-A0AA42BDQ2-F1
#
_entry.id   AF-A0AA42BDQ2-F1
#
_cell.length_a   1.000
_cell.length_b   1.000
_cell.length_c   1.000
_cell.angle_alpha   90.00
_cell.angle_beta   90.00
_cell.angle_gamma   90.00
#
_symmetry.space_group_name_H-M   'P 1'
#
loop_
_entity.id
_entity.type
_entity.pdbx_description
1 polymer ?
#
loop_
_entity_poly.entity_id
_entity_poly.type
_entity_poly.pdbx_seq_one_letter_code
_entity_poly.pdbx_strand_id
1 'polypeptide(L)' 'MSTLTELAQHIAKLYPLKDKCAGKRYRVVGELAGMTELEEINGEPRYIQTLSLQDKQRWDMVV' A
#
# COMPACT_ATOMS: atom_id res chain seq x y z
N MET A 1 -4.09 24.35 -13.05
CA MET A 1 -4.57 22.97 -12.81
C MET A 1 -3.90 22.48 -11.53
N SER A 2 -4.66 21.82 -10.66
CA SER A 2 -4.41 21.82 -9.22
C SER A 2 -3.30 20.84 -8.80
N THR A 3 -2.24 21.36 -8.20
CA THR A 3 -1.09 20.62 -7.63
C THR A 3 -1.47 19.44 -6.73
N LEU A 4 -2.66 19.49 -6.11
CA LEU A 4 -3.21 18.42 -5.28
C LEU A 4 -3.55 17.14 -6.05
N THR A 5 -4.07 17.26 -7.28
CA THR A 5 -4.40 16.09 -8.11
C THR A 5 -3.13 15.38 -8.58
N GLU A 6 -2.11 16.16 -8.94
CA GLU A 6 -0.79 15.65 -9.33
C GLU A 6 -0.08 14.97 -8.15
N LEU A 7 -0.15 15.57 -6.95
CA LEU A 7 0.38 14.98 -5.73
C LEU A 7 -0.32 13.66 -5.40
N ALA A 8 -1.66 13.61 -5.48
CA ALA A 8 -2.42 12.40 -5.22
C ALA A 8 -2.05 11.27 -6.20
N GLN A 9 -1.88 11.59 -7.48
CA GLN A 9 -1.41 10.64 -8.50
C GLN A 9 0.02 10.17 -8.23
N HIS A 10 0.91 11.06 -7.80
CA HIS A 10 2.29 10.72 -7.46
C HIS A 10 2.34 9.76 -6.26
N ILE A 11 1.58 10.05 -5.20
CA ILE A 11 1.44 9.17 -4.03
C ILE A 11 0.87 7.81 -4.45
N ALA A 12 -0.12 7.77 -5.34
CA ALA A 12 -0.71 6.52 -5.80
C ALA A 12 0.30 5.63 -6.54
N LYS A 13 1.25 6.23 -7.28
CA LYS A 13 2.34 5.49 -7.94
C LYS A 13 3.39 4.96 -6.96
N LEU A 14 3.74 5.75 -5.94
CA LEU A 14 4.73 5.35 -4.93
C LEU A 14 4.19 4.31 -3.94
N TYR A 15 2.91 4.42 -3.58
CA TYR A 15 2.22 3.55 -2.64
C TYR A 15 1.01 2.92 -3.36
N PRO A 16 1.24 1.88 -4.19
CA PRO A 16 0.21 1.33 -5.07
C PRO A 16 -0.86 0.52 -4.34
N LEU A 17 -0.54 0.01 -3.15
CA LEU A 17 -1.42 -0.86 -2.36
C LEU A 17 -2.29 -0.03 -1.42
N LYS A 18 -3.61 -0.10 -1.53
CA LYS A 18 -4.55 0.58 -0.64
C LYS A 18 -5.29 -0.43 0.23
N ASP A 19 -5.23 -0.24 1.55
CA ASP A 19 -6.07 -0.96 2.51
C ASP A 19 -7.47 -0.34 2.52
N LYS A 20 -8.49 -1.13 2.18
CA LYS A 20 -9.89 -0.71 2.15
C LYS A 20 -10.44 -0.42 3.54
N CYS A 21 -10.01 -1.17 4.55
CA CYS A 21 -10.49 -1.06 5.92
C CYS A 21 -9.85 0.12 6.64
N ALA A 22 -8.54 0.31 6.46
CA ALA A 22 -7.81 1.40 7.12
C ALA A 22 -7.82 2.72 6.35
N GLY A 23 -8.16 2.70 5.05
CA GLY A 23 -8.09 3.87 4.18
C GLY A 23 -6.66 4.34 3.89
N LYS A 24 -5.66 3.53 4.22
CA LYS A 24 -4.23 3.84 4.10
C LYS A 24 -3.62 3.24 2.85
N ARG A 25 -2.48 3.81 2.41
CA ARG A 25 -1.70 3.28 1.29
C ARG A 25 -0.33 2.82 1.75
N TYR A 26 0.14 1.79 1.09
CA TYR A 26 1.33 1.05 1.41
C TYR A 26 2.14 0.76 0.13
N ARG A 27 3.43 0.54 0.32
CA ARG A 27 4.31 -0.10 -0.65
C ARG A 27 4.90 -1.36 -0.04
N VAL A 28 5.13 -2.38 -0.85
CA VAL A 28 5.83 -3.59 -0.40
C VAL A 28 7.33 -3.28 -0.35
N VAL A 29 7.96 -3.54 0.79
CA VAL A 29 9.40 -3.34 0.99
C VAL A 29 10.18 -4.64 0.86
N GLY A 30 9.62 -5.74 1.38
CA GLY A 30 10.26 -7.04 1.31
C GLY A 30 9.36 -8.17 1.80
N GLU A 31 9.80 -9.40 1.57
CA GLU A 31 9.12 -10.61 2.03
C GLU A 31 10.10 -11.48 2.82
N LEU A 32 9.67 -11.92 4.01
CA LEU A 32 10.45 -12.78 4.88
C LEU A 32 9.55 -13.80 5.57
N ALA A 33 9.89 -15.08 5.44
CA ALA A 33 9.22 -16.19 6.14
C ALA A 33 7.68 -16.20 5.98
N GLY A 34 7.18 -15.90 4.78
CA GLY A 34 5.73 -15.85 4.49
C GLY A 34 5.00 -14.62 5.05
N MET A 35 5.76 -13.64 5.55
CA MET A 35 5.29 -12.30 5.87
C MET A 35 5.77 -11.32 4.82
N THR A 36 4.95 -10.33 4.51
CA THR A 36 5.31 -9.19 3.70
C THR A 36 5.38 -7.95 4.58
N GLU A 37 6.48 -7.20 4.45
CA GLU A 37 6.64 -5.89 5.05
C GLU A 37 6.05 -4.83 4.12
N LEU A 38 5.12 -4.07 4.67
CA LEU A 38 4.50 -2.92 4.04
C LEU A 38 4.98 -1.65 4.71
N GLU A 39 5.31 -0.63 3.94
CA GLU A 39 5.63 0.70 4.47
C GLU A 39 4.50 1.67 4.15
N GLU A 40 4.03 2.39 5.17
CA GLU A 40 3.08 3.49 5.05
C GLU A 40 3.72 4.76 4.46
N ILE A 41 2.89 5.72 4.05
CA ILE A 41 3.35 7.01 3.49
C ILE A 41 4.27 7.79 4.46
N ASN A 42 4.07 7.63 5.77
CA ASN A 42 4.89 8.27 6.80
C ASN A 42 6.15 7.47 7.18
N GLY A 43 6.41 6.32 6.54
CA GLY A 43 7.56 5.47 6.82
C GLY A 43 7.33 4.41 7.90
N GLU A 44 6.12 4.30 8.45
CA GLU A 44 5.82 3.29 9.47
C GLU A 44 5.68 1.88 8.85
N PRO A 45 6.40 0.88 9.38
CA PRO A 45 6.32 -0.49 8.87
C PRO A 45 5.08 -1.21 9.40
N ARG A 46 4.51 -2.07 8.56
CA ARG A 46 3.41 -2.97 8.88
C ARG A 46 3.68 -4.35 8.30
N TYR A 47 3.66 -5.36 9.13
CA TYR A 47 3.84 -6.74 8.71
C TYR A 47 2.50 -7.44 8.56
N ILE A 48 2.32 -8.13 7.43
CA ILE A 48 1.14 -8.93 7.14
C ILE A 48 1.57 -10.30 6.62
N GLN A 49 0.67 -11.28 6.67
CA GLN A 49 0.90 -12.54 5.95
C GLN A 49 0.90 -12.28 4.45
N THR A 50 1.87 -12.80 3.70
CA THR A 50 1.99 -12.61 2.24
C THR A 50 0.73 -13.04 1.51
N LEU A 51 0.11 -14.14 1.92
CA LEU A 51 -1.15 -14.63 1.36
C LEU A 51 -2.30 -13.62 1.49
N SER A 52 -2.28 -12.78 2.53
CA SER A 52 -3.32 -11.78 2.74
C SER A 52 -3.30 -10.66 1.69
N LEU A 53 -2.21 -10.45 0.95
CA LEU A 53 -2.16 -9.51 -0.17
C LEU A 53 -3.08 -9.92 -1.33
N GLN A 54 -3.41 -11.20 -1.44
CA GLN A 54 -4.28 -11.72 -2.49
C GLN A 54 -5.76 -11.46 -2.19
N ASP A 55 -6.08 -11.04 -0.96
CA ASP A 55 -7.44 -10.71 -0.56
C ASP A 55 -7.90 -9.38 -1.18
N LYS A 56 -8.64 -9.49 -2.29
CA LYS A 56 -9.23 -8.35 -3.00
C LYS A 56 -10.31 -7.63 -2.22
N GLN A 57 -10.87 -8.22 -1.16
CA GLN A 57 -11.82 -7.51 -0.28
C GLN A 57 -11.10 -6.58 0.68
N ARG A 58 -9.81 -6.85 0.97
CA ARG A 58 -8.98 -6.04 1.85
C ARG A 58 -8.11 -5.04 1.10
N TRP A 59 -7.61 -5.41 -0.08
CA TRP A 59 -6.65 -4.62 -0.82
C TRP A 59 -7.21 -4.15 -2.17
N ASP A 60 -6.96 -2.89 -2.49
CA ASP A 60 -7.02 -2.37 -3.86
C ASP A 60 -5.59 -2.11 -4.33
N MET A 61 -5.21 -2.77 -5.43
CA MET A 61 -3.94 -2.49 -6.10
C MET A 61 -4.21 -1.56 -7.27
N VAL A 62 -3.59 -0.39 -7.25
CA VAL A 62 -3.59 0.50 -8.41
C VAL A 62 -2.52 -0.01 -9.36
N VAL A 63 -2.95 -0.61 -10.47
CA VAL A 63 -2.09 -1.07 -11.58
C VAL A 63 -1.69 0.13 -12.44
#